data_AF-A0A1Y2GNW2-F1
#
_entry.id   AF-A0A1Y2GNW2-F1
#
_cell.length_a   1.000
_cell.length_b   1.000
_cell.length_c   1.000
_cell.angle_alpha   90.00
_cell.angle_beta   90.00
_cell.angle_gamma   90.00
#
_symmetry.space_group_name_H-M   'P 1'
#
loop_
_entity.id
_entity.type
_entity.pdbx_description
1 polymer ?
#
loop_
_entity_poly.entity_id
_entity_poly.type
_entity_poly.pdbx_seq_one_letter_code
_entity_poly.pdbx_strand_id
1 'polypeptide(L)'
;MVDTETINENERWAGVYKLLDRNSLIHPEFEPQEEIKEFIKSCKILVIGAGGLGCEILKNLALSGFCDIHVIDMDTIDVSNLNRQFLFRRADVGKPKAVTAAAFVNKRVQGVTVTPHYCKIQDKDENFYQEFALIICGLDSIEARRWINATLVGMRDEDDPDTIKPLIDGGTEGFKGQARVILPGITSCYECSMDMLSKPTGFPLCTIANTPRLPEHCIEWASVLEWPNKHGDRKMDTDDPKDIQWLYETALARAKQYNIQGVTYSLTQGVVKNIIPAIAATNAIIAASCCNEALKIATTCAKNLNNYMMYSGNDSVYTYTFEHQRKEDCPVCSNSATKLDFKGDKTLEEFMDYLKEKPDIQLKKPSFTLGGKLLYMQAPKQLEETTRPNLAKPLKELFASGDEITITDATLPFSLQAIVSFL
;
A
#
# COMPACT_ATOMS: atom_id res chain seq x y z
N MET A 1 22.01 4.15 -39.91
CA MET A 1 21.48 2.77 -39.92
C MET A 1 22.34 2.03 -38.91
N VAL A 2 21.81 1.84 -37.69
CA VAL A 2 22.50 1.01 -36.70
C VAL A 2 22.11 -0.41 -37.05
N ASP A 3 23.09 -1.27 -37.31
CA ASP A 3 22.89 -2.70 -37.53
C ASP A 3 22.10 -3.25 -36.34
N THR A 4 20.83 -3.59 -36.58
CA THR A 4 20.07 -4.43 -35.66
C THR A 4 20.59 -5.84 -35.87
N GLU A 5 21.66 -6.21 -35.14
CA GLU A 5 21.95 -7.62 -34.92
C GLU A 5 20.65 -8.30 -34.49
N THR A 6 20.19 -9.26 -35.28
CA THR A 6 19.04 -10.09 -34.95
C THR A 6 19.30 -10.72 -33.60
N ILE A 7 18.58 -10.28 -32.58
CA ILE A 7 18.72 -10.77 -31.21
C ILE A 7 18.35 -12.25 -31.21
N ASN A 8 19.28 -13.11 -30.79
CA ASN A 8 18.97 -14.51 -30.57
C ASN A 8 18.14 -14.65 -29.29
N GLU A 9 16.82 -14.73 -29.45
CA GLU A 9 15.86 -14.80 -28.34
C GLU A 9 16.10 -16.02 -27.43
N ASN A 10 16.60 -17.15 -27.96
CA ASN A 10 16.92 -18.33 -27.16
C ASN A 10 18.13 -18.09 -26.25
N GLU A 11 19.18 -17.43 -26.75
CA GLU A 11 20.34 -17.07 -25.94
C GLU A 11 19.99 -15.98 -24.93
N ARG A 12 19.21 -14.98 -25.35
CA ARG A 12 18.74 -13.88 -24.51
C ARG A 12 17.98 -14.39 -23.29
N TRP A 13 17.04 -15.31 -23.48
CA TRP A 13 16.18 -15.84 -22.42
C TRP A 13 16.69 -17.16 -21.82
N ALA A 14 17.92 -17.58 -22.13
CA ALA A 14 18.47 -18.86 -21.69
C ALA A 14 18.39 -19.07 -20.16
N GLY A 15 18.44 -18.00 -19.35
CA GLY A 15 18.26 -18.07 -17.90
C GLY A 15 16.84 -18.48 -17.49
N VAL A 16 15.83 -17.87 -18.11
CA VAL A 16 14.41 -18.15 -17.85
C VAL A 16 14.01 -19.48 -18.46
N TYR A 17 14.41 -19.74 -19.71
CA TYR A 17 14.05 -20.97 -20.42
C TYR A 17 14.64 -22.22 -19.77
N LYS A 18 15.79 -22.14 -19.08
CA LYS A 18 16.28 -23.26 -18.24
C LYS A 18 15.28 -23.71 -17.17
N LEU A 19 14.43 -22.80 -16.67
CA LEU A 19 13.39 -23.12 -15.70
C LEU A 19 12.13 -23.68 -16.37
N LEU A 20 11.86 -23.27 -17.62
CA LEU A 20 10.65 -23.65 -18.35
C LEU A 20 10.82 -24.90 -19.22
N ASP A 21 12.05 -25.20 -19.63
CA ASP A 21 12.42 -26.36 -20.48
C ASP A 21 12.66 -27.64 -19.68
N ARG A 22 12.61 -27.56 -18.35
CA ARG A 22 12.97 -28.67 -17.45
C ARG A 22 11.83 -28.94 -16.48
N ASN A 23 11.54 -30.22 -16.26
CA ASN A 23 10.60 -30.61 -15.21
C ASN A 23 11.02 -30.02 -13.86
N SER A 24 10.04 -29.56 -13.10
CA SER A 24 10.26 -28.99 -11.78
C SER A 24 10.46 -30.10 -10.75
N LEU A 25 11.53 -30.03 -9.97
CA LEU A 25 11.75 -30.95 -8.83
C LEU A 25 10.81 -30.65 -7.65
N ILE A 26 10.16 -29.48 -7.65
CA ILE A 26 9.37 -28.97 -6.52
C ILE A 26 7.88 -28.90 -6.88
N HIS A 27 7.54 -28.85 -8.17
CA HIS A 27 6.17 -28.91 -8.68
C HIS A 27 6.02 -30.07 -9.67
N PRO A 28 5.78 -31.32 -9.21
CA PRO A 28 5.80 -32.51 -10.07
C PRO A 28 4.78 -32.50 -11.22
N GLU A 29 3.73 -31.69 -11.10
CA GLU A 29 2.69 -31.52 -12.14
C GLU A 29 3.07 -30.49 -13.22
N PHE A 30 4.21 -29.80 -13.07
CA PHE A 30 4.70 -28.88 -14.10
C PHE A 30 5.31 -29.68 -15.26
N GLU A 31 4.79 -29.44 -16.46
CA GLU A 31 5.33 -29.97 -17.71
C GLU A 31 5.89 -28.84 -18.58
N PRO A 32 7.15 -28.94 -19.04
CA PRO A 32 7.74 -28.03 -20.02
C PRO A 32 6.92 -27.95 -21.30
N GLN A 33 6.47 -26.75 -21.65
CA GLN A 33 5.65 -26.47 -22.82
C GLN A 33 6.11 -25.16 -23.47
N GLU A 34 6.17 -25.12 -24.81
CA GLU A 34 6.58 -23.90 -25.53
C GLU A 34 5.53 -22.78 -25.39
N GLU A 35 4.26 -23.16 -25.24
CA GLU A 35 3.12 -22.27 -25.03
C GLU A 35 3.31 -21.39 -23.79
N ILE A 36 4.01 -21.89 -22.75
CA ILE A 36 4.30 -21.11 -21.53
C ILE A 36 5.25 -19.94 -21.84
N LYS A 37 6.20 -20.13 -22.76
CA LYS A 37 7.15 -19.07 -23.16
C LYS A 37 6.44 -17.98 -23.97
N GLU A 38 5.47 -18.35 -24.79
CA GLU A 38 4.65 -17.38 -25.52
C GLU A 38 3.62 -16.70 -24.60
N PHE A 39 3.08 -17.44 -23.63
CA PHE A 39 2.20 -16.89 -22.60
C PHE A 39 2.91 -15.79 -21.82
N ILE A 40 4.08 -16.02 -21.23
CA ILE A 40 4.76 -14.98 -20.42
C ILE A 40 5.06 -13.70 -21.21
N LYS A 41 5.33 -13.80 -22.51
CA LYS A 41 5.57 -12.64 -23.37
C LYS A 41 4.29 -11.84 -23.62
N SER A 42 3.16 -12.51 -23.83
CA SER A 42 1.85 -11.90 -24.10
C SER A 42 1.06 -11.54 -22.84
N CYS A 43 1.48 -12.05 -21.69
CA CYS A 43 0.83 -11.87 -20.40
C CYS A 43 0.96 -10.43 -19.91
N LYS A 44 -0.19 -9.79 -19.66
CA LYS A 44 -0.27 -8.41 -19.16
C LYS A 44 -0.03 -8.37 -17.65
N ILE A 45 1.02 -7.67 -17.24
CA ILE A 45 1.37 -7.49 -15.83
C ILE A 45 1.16 -6.03 -15.43
N LEU A 46 0.44 -5.77 -14.34
CA LEU A 46 0.34 -4.41 -13.78
C LEU A 46 1.31 -4.24 -12.62
N VAL A 47 2.13 -3.18 -12.67
CA VAL A 47 2.95 -2.70 -11.55
C VAL A 47 2.33 -1.44 -10.99
N ILE A 48 2.04 -1.43 -9.69
CA ILE A 48 1.49 -0.27 -9.00
C ILE A 48 2.59 0.36 -8.14
N GLY A 49 2.96 1.59 -8.49
CA GLY A 49 4.07 2.33 -7.94
C GLY A 49 5.34 2.17 -8.78
N ALA A 50 5.98 3.30 -9.09
CA ALA A 50 7.27 3.43 -9.79
C ALA A 50 8.36 4.01 -8.87
N GLY A 51 8.11 4.05 -7.55
CA GLY A 51 9.10 4.34 -6.51
C GLY A 51 10.16 3.25 -6.37
N GLY A 52 11.05 3.35 -5.38
CA GLY A 52 12.25 2.49 -5.24
C GLY A 52 12.02 0.99 -5.50
N LEU A 53 10.96 0.43 -4.91
CA LEU A 53 10.55 -0.96 -5.14
C LEU A 53 9.99 -1.20 -6.55
N GLY A 54 9.13 -0.31 -7.05
CA GLY A 54 8.58 -0.34 -8.42
C GLY A 54 9.65 -0.28 -9.52
N CYS A 55 10.69 0.54 -9.35
CA CYS A 55 11.84 0.59 -10.26
C CYS A 55 12.53 -0.78 -10.39
N GLU A 56 12.75 -1.46 -9.27
CA GLU A 56 13.34 -2.80 -9.23
C GLU A 56 12.39 -3.85 -9.84
N ILE A 57 11.08 -3.78 -9.54
CA ILE A 57 10.07 -4.67 -10.09
C ILE A 57 10.05 -4.57 -11.63
N LEU A 58 10.00 -3.36 -12.18
CA LEU A 58 10.00 -3.14 -13.63
C LEU A 58 11.24 -3.73 -14.30
N LYS A 59 12.43 -3.51 -13.72
CA LYS A 59 13.68 -4.10 -14.20
C LYS A 59 13.61 -5.63 -14.15
N ASN A 60 13.17 -6.20 -13.03
CA ASN A 60 13.12 -7.64 -12.83
C ASN A 60 12.15 -8.31 -13.82
N LEU A 61 10.92 -7.81 -13.95
CA LEU A 61 9.93 -8.35 -14.89
C LEU A 61 10.43 -8.30 -16.34
N ALA A 62 10.95 -7.14 -16.77
CA ALA A 62 11.48 -6.96 -18.12
C ALA A 62 12.66 -7.89 -18.44
N LEU A 63 13.39 -8.37 -17.42
CA LEU A 63 14.50 -9.31 -17.57
C LEU A 63 14.10 -10.78 -17.28
N SER A 64 12.82 -11.03 -16.98
CA SER A 64 12.28 -12.36 -16.67
C SER A 64 11.33 -12.91 -17.75
N GLY A 65 11.29 -12.28 -18.92
CA GLY A 65 10.52 -12.75 -20.09
C GLY A 65 9.13 -12.11 -20.22
N PHE A 66 8.72 -11.25 -19.30
CA PHE A 66 7.49 -10.47 -19.42
C PHE A 66 7.70 -9.29 -20.37
N CYS A 67 6.87 -9.21 -21.40
CA CYS A 67 7.00 -8.17 -22.45
C CYS A 67 5.85 -7.16 -22.47
N ASP A 68 4.69 -7.46 -21.88
CA ASP A 68 3.56 -6.52 -21.76
C ASP A 68 3.36 -6.10 -20.29
N ILE A 69 3.95 -4.97 -19.92
CA ILE A 69 3.96 -4.47 -18.55
C ILE A 69 3.27 -3.11 -18.52
N HIS A 70 2.38 -2.89 -17.56
CA HIS A 70 1.76 -1.60 -17.30
C HIS A 70 2.28 -1.06 -15.98
N VAL A 71 2.44 0.26 -15.87
CA VAL A 71 2.84 0.91 -14.61
C VAL A 71 1.93 2.08 -14.27
N ILE A 72 1.38 2.08 -13.06
CA ILE A 72 0.65 3.23 -12.48
C ILE A 72 1.53 3.90 -11.43
N ASP A 73 1.67 5.23 -11.51
CA ASP A 73 2.24 6.05 -10.43
C ASP A 73 1.71 7.48 -10.59
N MET A 74 1.31 8.12 -9.49
CA MET A 74 0.74 9.48 -9.48
C MET A 74 1.77 10.57 -9.17
N ASP A 75 2.99 10.20 -8.81
CA ASP A 75 4.01 11.14 -8.34
C ASP A 75 4.89 11.67 -9.46
N THR A 76 5.51 12.80 -9.18
CA THR A 76 6.64 13.34 -9.93
C THR A 76 7.97 12.99 -9.26
N ILE A 77 9.06 13.02 -10.03
CA ILE A 77 10.40 12.71 -9.54
C ILE A 77 10.95 13.85 -8.70
N ASP A 78 11.41 13.53 -7.50
CA ASP A 78 12.13 14.44 -6.60
C ASP A 78 13.63 14.11 -6.52
N VAL A 79 14.47 15.09 -6.15
CA VAL A 79 15.93 14.89 -5.98
C VAL A 79 16.24 13.80 -4.95
N SER A 80 15.46 13.74 -3.86
CA SER A 80 15.60 12.72 -2.80
C SER A 80 15.36 11.29 -3.29
N ASN A 81 14.75 11.11 -4.47
CA ASN A 81 14.47 9.80 -5.05
C ASN A 81 15.72 9.16 -5.68
N LEU A 82 16.67 9.97 -6.13
CA LEU A 82 17.80 9.54 -6.98
C LEU A 82 18.81 8.64 -6.27
N ASN A 83 18.77 8.55 -4.93
CA ASN A 83 19.65 7.66 -4.16
C ASN A 83 19.28 6.17 -4.29
N ARG A 84 18.05 5.87 -4.74
CA ARG A 84 17.51 4.50 -4.78
C ARG A 84 16.64 4.18 -6.00
N GLN A 85 16.10 5.20 -6.68
CA GLN A 85 15.24 5.05 -7.85
C GLN A 85 16.07 5.17 -9.13
N PHE A 86 16.83 4.11 -9.45
CA PHE A 86 17.87 4.12 -10.49
C PHE A 86 17.34 4.24 -11.93
N LEU A 87 16.02 4.24 -12.15
CA LEU A 87 15.44 4.55 -13.47
C LEU A 87 15.46 6.05 -13.77
N PHE A 88 15.63 6.91 -12.75
CA PHE A 88 15.55 8.36 -12.88
C PHE A 88 16.94 9.01 -12.86
N ARG A 89 17.08 10.15 -13.53
CA ARG A 89 18.30 10.98 -13.53
C ARG A 89 17.99 12.38 -13.01
N ARG A 90 19.03 13.15 -12.71
CA ARG A 90 18.88 14.57 -12.31
C ARG A 90 18.09 15.40 -13.33
N ALA A 91 18.21 15.08 -14.61
CA ALA A 91 17.48 15.75 -15.69
C ALA A 91 15.98 15.39 -15.75
N ASP A 92 15.52 14.43 -14.94
CA ASP A 92 14.14 13.97 -14.89
C ASP A 92 13.35 14.53 -13.70
N VAL A 93 14.02 15.27 -12.80
CA VAL A 93 13.36 15.91 -11.65
C VAL A 93 12.19 16.79 -12.13
N GLY A 94 11.03 16.61 -11.49
CA GLY A 94 9.77 17.26 -11.85
C GLY A 94 8.93 16.53 -12.90
N LYS A 95 9.47 15.53 -13.60
CA LYS A 95 8.70 14.72 -14.56
C LYS A 95 7.89 13.63 -13.85
N PRO A 96 6.78 13.15 -14.44
CA PRO A 96 6.03 12.00 -13.94
C PRO A 96 6.89 10.73 -13.81
N LYS A 97 6.80 10.03 -12.67
CA LYS A 97 7.57 8.79 -12.42
C LYS A 97 7.18 7.68 -13.39
N ALA A 98 5.88 7.39 -13.53
CA ALA A 98 5.39 6.32 -14.42
C ALA A 98 5.91 6.46 -15.85
N VAL A 99 5.76 7.65 -16.43
CA VAL A 99 6.18 7.95 -17.82
C VAL A 99 7.69 7.80 -17.98
N THR A 100 8.47 8.36 -17.05
CA THR A 100 9.93 8.32 -17.11
C THR A 100 10.46 6.90 -16.91
N ALA A 101 9.87 6.14 -15.99
CA ALA A 101 10.24 4.75 -15.72
C ALA A 101 9.99 3.87 -16.95
N ALA A 102 8.80 3.97 -17.54
CA ALA A 102 8.44 3.24 -18.76
C ALA A 102 9.40 3.58 -19.92
N ALA A 103 9.64 4.87 -20.16
CA ALA A 103 10.56 5.31 -21.21
C ALA A 103 11.99 4.77 -21.03
N PHE A 104 12.48 4.72 -19.78
CA PHE A 104 13.80 4.17 -19.49
C PHE A 104 13.86 2.67 -19.79
N VAL A 105 12.87 1.89 -19.32
CA VAL A 105 12.85 0.43 -19.50
C VAL A 105 12.67 0.06 -20.97
N ASN A 106 11.74 0.68 -21.69
CA ASN A 106 11.51 0.45 -23.13
C ASN A 106 12.75 0.72 -23.96
N LYS A 107 13.54 1.74 -23.58
CA LYS A 107 14.81 2.04 -24.25
C LYS A 107 15.91 1.04 -23.88
N ARG A 108 15.93 0.55 -22.64
CA ARG A 108 16.99 -0.29 -22.10
C ARG A 108 16.84 -1.76 -22.48
N VAL A 109 15.61 -2.26 -22.52
CA VAL A 109 15.29 -3.68 -22.72
C VAL A 109 14.46 -3.82 -24.00
N GLN A 110 15.12 -4.17 -25.10
CA GLN A 110 14.48 -4.25 -26.43
C GLN A 110 13.38 -5.33 -26.46
N GLY A 111 12.26 -5.09 -27.14
CA GLY A 111 11.17 -6.08 -27.22
C GLY A 111 10.27 -6.17 -25.98
N VAL A 112 10.54 -5.39 -24.93
CA VAL A 112 9.62 -5.18 -23.81
C VAL A 112 8.87 -3.87 -24.02
N THR A 113 7.57 -3.90 -23.75
CA THR A 113 6.68 -2.73 -23.76
C THR A 113 6.18 -2.47 -22.35
N VAL A 114 6.60 -1.34 -21.80
CA VAL A 114 6.07 -0.77 -20.56
C VAL A 114 5.13 0.39 -20.92
N THR A 115 3.85 0.24 -20.59
CA THR A 115 2.80 1.26 -20.80
C THR A 115 2.58 2.08 -19.53
N PRO A 116 2.89 3.40 -19.53
CA PRO A 116 2.75 4.23 -18.33
C PRO A 116 1.33 4.79 -18.16
N HIS A 117 0.91 4.89 -16.89
CA HIS A 117 -0.32 5.54 -16.45
C HIS A 117 0.02 6.55 -15.35
N TYR A 118 0.05 7.83 -15.70
CA TYR A 118 0.25 8.91 -14.74
C TYR A 118 -1.08 9.32 -14.10
N CYS A 119 -1.53 8.52 -13.15
CA CYS A 119 -2.81 8.70 -12.46
C CYS A 119 -2.78 8.02 -11.10
N LYS A 120 -3.83 8.23 -10.31
CA LYS A 120 -4.06 7.45 -9.10
C LYS A 120 -4.63 6.09 -9.49
N ILE A 121 -4.46 5.09 -8.62
CA ILE A 121 -5.11 3.78 -8.80
C ILE A 121 -6.63 3.92 -8.79
N GLN A 122 -7.17 4.87 -8.02
CA GLN A 122 -8.59 5.15 -7.92
C GLN A 122 -9.20 5.73 -9.21
N ASP A 123 -8.38 6.20 -10.15
CA ASP A 123 -8.85 6.79 -11.41
C ASP A 123 -9.15 5.70 -12.48
N LYS A 124 -8.84 4.44 -12.18
CA LYS A 124 -9.10 3.28 -13.06
C LYS A 124 -10.31 2.50 -12.57
N ASP A 125 -11.08 1.98 -13.50
CA ASP A 125 -12.25 1.15 -13.22
C ASP A 125 -11.88 -0.34 -13.12
N GLU A 126 -12.84 -1.16 -12.72
CA GLU A 126 -12.67 -2.62 -12.59
C GLU A 126 -12.29 -3.26 -13.92
N ASN A 127 -12.86 -2.79 -15.04
CA ASN A 127 -12.56 -3.30 -16.38
C ASN A 127 -11.07 -3.20 -16.69
N PHE A 128 -10.43 -2.07 -16.35
CA PHE A 128 -8.98 -1.93 -16.49
C PHE A 128 -8.22 -3.00 -15.71
N TYR A 129 -8.57 -3.24 -14.44
CA TYR A 129 -7.88 -4.23 -13.62
C TYR A 129 -8.13 -5.67 -14.08
N GLN A 130 -9.27 -5.96 -14.73
CA GLN A 130 -9.58 -7.29 -15.28
C GLN A 130 -8.66 -7.70 -16.43
N GLU A 131 -8.05 -6.74 -17.14
CA GLU A 131 -7.17 -7.03 -18.29
C GLU A 131 -5.86 -7.71 -17.89
N PHE A 132 -5.46 -7.64 -16.63
CA PHE A 132 -4.17 -8.13 -16.17
C PHE A 132 -4.24 -9.58 -15.69
N ALA A 133 -3.18 -10.34 -15.96
CA ALA A 133 -3.05 -11.70 -15.45
C ALA A 133 -2.60 -11.72 -13.99
N LEU A 134 -1.77 -10.76 -13.57
CA LEU A 134 -1.38 -10.55 -12.18
C LEU A 134 -0.97 -9.09 -11.94
N ILE A 135 -1.02 -8.68 -10.68
CA ILE A 135 -0.75 -7.31 -10.23
C ILE A 135 0.33 -7.34 -9.15
N ILE A 136 1.33 -6.45 -9.25
CA ILE A 136 2.43 -6.33 -8.30
C ILE A 136 2.44 -4.91 -7.70
N CYS A 137 2.33 -4.82 -6.38
CA CYS A 137 2.34 -3.56 -5.65
C CYS A 137 3.71 -3.26 -5.05
N GLY A 138 4.22 -2.06 -5.37
CA GLY A 138 5.34 -1.41 -4.72
C GLY A 138 4.94 -0.10 -4.06
N LEU A 139 3.75 -0.09 -3.42
CA LEU A 139 3.12 1.08 -2.82
C LEU A 139 3.85 1.55 -1.55
N ASP A 140 3.60 2.78 -1.12
CA ASP A 140 4.18 3.36 0.11
C ASP A 140 3.13 3.73 1.17
N SER A 141 1.84 3.62 0.83
CA SER A 141 0.74 3.87 1.77
C SER A 141 -0.08 2.61 2.04
N ILE A 142 -0.60 2.51 3.26
CA ILE A 142 -1.54 1.48 3.69
C ILE A 142 -2.87 1.66 2.95
N GLU A 143 -3.34 2.89 2.79
CA GLU A 143 -4.61 3.23 2.13
C GLU A 143 -4.67 2.74 0.69
N ALA A 144 -3.60 2.96 -0.09
CA ALA A 144 -3.55 2.48 -1.47
C ALA A 144 -3.56 0.93 -1.54
N ARG A 145 -2.90 0.26 -0.59
CA ARG A 145 -2.89 -1.21 -0.50
C ARG A 145 -4.26 -1.77 -0.13
N ARG A 146 -4.94 -1.16 0.84
CA ARG A 146 -6.32 -1.51 1.22
C ARG A 146 -7.26 -1.30 0.03
N TRP A 147 -7.10 -0.19 -0.70
CA TRP A 147 -7.91 0.13 -1.88
C TRP A 147 -7.81 -0.98 -2.93
N ILE A 148 -6.60 -1.25 -3.43
CA ILE A 148 -6.41 -2.27 -4.48
C ILE A 148 -6.78 -3.67 -3.98
N ASN A 149 -6.49 -4.00 -2.71
CA ASN A 149 -6.87 -5.27 -2.12
C ASN A 149 -8.37 -5.53 -2.22
N ALA A 150 -9.20 -4.58 -1.80
CA ALA A 150 -10.64 -4.78 -1.85
C ALA A 150 -11.20 -4.70 -3.28
N THR A 151 -10.63 -3.88 -4.16
CA THR A 151 -11.01 -3.85 -5.57
C THR A 151 -10.85 -5.24 -6.19
N LEU A 152 -9.69 -5.89 -6.00
CA LEU A 152 -9.46 -7.22 -6.56
C LEU A 152 -10.29 -8.32 -5.89
N VAL A 153 -10.63 -8.17 -4.61
CA VAL A 153 -11.56 -9.08 -3.93
C VAL A 153 -13.00 -8.88 -4.42
N GLY A 154 -13.44 -7.65 -4.64
CA GLY A 154 -14.78 -7.32 -5.13
C GLY A 154 -15.01 -7.70 -6.59
N MET A 155 -13.94 -7.74 -7.39
CA MET A 155 -13.97 -8.20 -8.78
C MET A 155 -14.06 -9.71 -8.94
N ARG A 156 -13.84 -10.48 -7.87
CA ARG A 156 -13.88 -11.95 -7.91
C ARG A 156 -15.31 -12.41 -8.10
N ASP A 157 -15.51 -13.24 -9.12
CA ASP A 157 -16.67 -14.12 -9.25
C ASP A 157 -16.29 -15.52 -8.71
N GLU A 158 -17.17 -16.13 -7.92
CA GLU A 158 -16.92 -17.49 -7.39
C GLU A 158 -17.08 -18.57 -8.47
N ASP A 159 -17.85 -18.28 -9.52
CA ASP A 159 -18.14 -19.20 -10.61
C ASP A 159 -17.12 -19.09 -11.76
N ASP A 160 -16.31 -18.03 -11.80
CA ASP A 160 -15.30 -17.78 -12.83
C ASP A 160 -13.89 -17.56 -12.24
N PRO A 161 -13.03 -18.59 -12.25
CA PRO A 161 -11.64 -18.48 -11.79
C PRO A 161 -10.80 -17.43 -12.52
N ASP A 162 -11.12 -17.06 -13.77
CA ASP A 162 -10.35 -16.09 -14.56
C ASP A 162 -10.48 -14.66 -14.02
N THR A 163 -11.50 -14.41 -13.18
CA THR A 163 -11.68 -13.14 -12.46
C THR A 163 -10.71 -12.98 -11.29
N ILE A 164 -10.11 -14.07 -10.80
CA ILE A 164 -9.14 -14.02 -9.71
C ILE A 164 -7.85 -13.44 -10.25
N LYS A 165 -7.53 -12.21 -9.85
CA LYS A 165 -6.26 -11.56 -10.20
C LYS A 165 -5.29 -11.69 -9.02
N PRO A 166 -4.24 -12.54 -9.15
CA PRO A 166 -3.22 -12.65 -8.11
C PRO A 166 -2.57 -11.30 -7.84
N LEU A 167 -2.48 -10.95 -6.56
CA LEU A 167 -1.85 -9.75 -6.06
C LEU A 167 -0.57 -10.12 -5.32
N ILE A 168 0.56 -9.56 -5.78
CA ILE A 168 1.84 -9.67 -5.10
C ILE A 168 2.14 -8.32 -4.46
N ASP A 169 2.20 -8.26 -3.13
CA ASP A 169 2.50 -7.01 -2.41
C ASP A 169 3.92 -7.05 -1.83
N GLY A 170 4.70 -6.00 -2.12
CA GLY A 170 6.00 -5.77 -1.51
C GLY A 170 5.95 -4.53 -0.62
N GLY A 171 6.65 -4.60 0.52
CA GLY A 171 6.83 -3.47 1.43
C GLY A 171 8.24 -3.42 1.98
N THR A 172 8.75 -2.22 2.22
CA THR A 172 10.13 -1.98 2.68
C THR A 172 10.19 -0.82 3.66
N GLU A 173 10.96 -0.97 4.72
CA GLU A 173 11.26 0.06 5.70
C GLU A 173 12.69 -0.14 6.24
N GLY A 174 13.60 0.76 5.89
CA GLY A 174 15.00 0.67 6.25
C GLY A 174 15.63 -0.63 5.76
N PHE A 175 16.08 -1.46 6.71
CA PHE A 175 16.65 -2.79 6.46
C PHE A 175 15.63 -3.93 6.62
N LYS A 176 14.34 -3.61 6.76
CA LYS A 176 13.27 -4.60 6.86
C LYS A 176 12.39 -4.54 5.63
N GLY A 177 11.77 -5.67 5.30
CA GLY A 177 10.77 -5.71 4.26
C GLY A 177 9.98 -6.99 4.26
N GLN A 178 8.99 -7.06 3.39
CA GLN A 178 8.13 -8.21 3.23
C GLN A 178 7.70 -8.35 1.78
N ALA A 179 7.49 -9.60 1.36
CA ALA A 179 6.82 -9.94 0.12
C ALA A 179 5.64 -10.86 0.46
N ARG A 180 4.49 -10.62 -0.17
CA ARG A 180 3.26 -11.36 0.08
C ARG A 180 2.63 -11.77 -1.24
N VAL A 181 2.00 -12.94 -1.24
CA VAL A 181 1.19 -13.43 -2.36
C VAL A 181 -0.24 -13.57 -1.87
N ILE A 182 -1.14 -12.84 -2.51
CA ILE A 182 -2.56 -12.79 -2.18
C ILE A 182 -3.34 -13.31 -3.39
N LEU A 183 -4.05 -14.40 -3.19
CA LEU A 183 -5.10 -14.88 -4.08
C LEU A 183 -6.45 -14.44 -3.49
N PRO A 184 -7.11 -13.44 -4.09
CA PRO A 184 -8.38 -12.91 -3.59
C PRO A 184 -9.40 -14.01 -3.31
N GLY A 185 -10.00 -14.00 -2.11
CA GLY A 185 -11.00 -14.99 -1.69
C GLY A 185 -10.48 -16.40 -1.35
N ILE A 186 -9.18 -16.68 -1.56
CA ILE A 186 -8.57 -17.99 -1.28
C ILE A 186 -7.61 -17.88 -0.09
N THR A 187 -6.55 -17.09 -0.23
CA THR A 187 -5.55 -16.86 0.83
C THR A 187 -5.91 -15.67 1.70
N SER A 188 -5.14 -15.39 2.76
CA SER A 188 -5.33 -14.18 3.55
C SER A 188 -5.13 -12.93 2.69
N CYS A 189 -6.12 -12.03 2.64
CA CYS A 189 -6.01 -10.77 1.92
C CYS A 189 -5.19 -9.74 2.73
N TYR A 190 -4.97 -8.54 2.17
CA TYR A 190 -4.23 -7.49 2.87
C TYR A 190 -4.87 -7.14 4.23
N GLU A 191 -6.20 -6.99 4.24
CA GLU A 191 -7.00 -6.70 5.44
C GLU A 191 -6.86 -7.75 6.55
N CYS A 192 -6.65 -9.03 6.20
CA CYS A 192 -6.45 -10.08 7.20
C CYS A 192 -5.22 -9.84 8.09
N SER A 193 -4.24 -9.08 7.61
CA SER A 193 -2.92 -8.88 8.25
C SER A 193 -2.71 -7.46 8.80
N MET A 194 -3.77 -6.65 8.90
CA MET A 194 -3.69 -5.26 9.36
C MET A 194 -3.14 -5.13 10.78
N ASP A 195 -3.38 -6.12 11.63
CA ASP A 195 -2.89 -6.21 13.00
C ASP A 195 -1.37 -6.45 13.09
N MET A 196 -0.74 -6.93 12.02
CA MET A 196 0.71 -7.07 11.93
C MET A 196 1.44 -5.75 11.62
N LEU A 197 0.71 -4.70 11.19
CA LEU A 197 1.31 -3.42 10.85
C LEU A 197 1.73 -2.68 12.13
N SER A 198 2.89 -2.04 12.07
CA SER A 198 3.35 -1.15 13.15
C SER A 198 2.36 0.00 13.31
N LYS A 199 1.95 0.27 14.55
CA LYS A 199 1.11 1.44 14.83
C LYS A 199 1.90 2.70 14.49
N PRO A 200 1.28 3.70 13.81
CA PRO A 200 1.89 5.00 13.60
C PRO A 200 2.33 5.58 14.95
N THR A 201 3.55 6.09 15.02
CA THR A 201 4.06 6.76 16.23
C THR A 201 3.35 8.11 16.39
N GLY A 202 2.30 8.14 17.21
CA GLY A 202 1.64 9.37 17.65
C GLY A 202 2.18 9.82 19.01
N PHE A 203 2.55 11.09 19.13
CA PHE A 203 2.95 11.65 20.42
C PHE A 203 1.72 12.21 21.17
N PRO A 204 1.48 11.84 22.44
CA PRO A 204 0.35 12.37 23.20
C PRO A 204 0.41 13.90 23.32
N LEU A 205 -0.75 14.56 23.19
CA LEU A 205 -0.85 16.03 23.22
C LEU A 205 -0.28 16.64 24.51
N CYS A 206 -0.55 16.01 25.66
CA CYS A 206 -0.04 16.46 26.96
C CYS A 206 1.50 16.38 27.05
N THR A 207 2.10 15.38 26.40
CA THR A 207 3.55 15.19 26.35
C THR A 207 4.17 16.27 25.49
N ILE A 208 3.68 16.46 24.26
CA ILE A 208 4.25 17.48 23.37
C ILE A 208 3.99 18.89 23.88
N ALA A 209 2.87 19.15 24.57
CA ALA A 209 2.53 20.47 25.09
C ALA A 209 3.28 20.84 26.38
N ASN A 210 3.33 19.93 27.36
CA ASN A 210 3.74 20.27 28.72
C ASN A 210 5.05 19.61 29.16
N THR A 211 5.32 18.37 28.71
CA THR A 211 6.45 17.57 29.21
C THR A 211 7.26 16.92 28.07
N PRO A 212 7.84 17.72 27.16
CA PRO A 212 8.71 17.19 26.10
C PRO A 212 9.94 16.54 26.73
N ARG A 213 10.43 15.46 26.10
CA ARG A 213 11.56 14.64 26.59
C ARG A 213 12.53 14.28 25.49
N LEU A 214 12.02 14.14 24.27
CA LEU A 214 12.78 13.80 23.07
C LEU A 214 12.78 15.01 22.11
N PRO A 215 13.80 15.17 21.26
CA PRO A 215 13.83 16.26 20.28
C PRO A 215 12.63 16.21 19.31
N GLU A 216 12.11 15.01 19.01
CA GLU A 216 10.90 14.80 18.21
C GLU A 216 9.67 15.45 18.86
N HIS A 217 9.56 15.44 20.19
CA HIS A 217 8.44 16.10 20.90
C HIS A 217 8.47 17.63 20.70
N CYS A 218 9.67 18.22 20.58
CA CYS A 218 9.82 19.65 20.32
C CYS A 218 9.45 20.02 18.88
N ILE A 219 9.75 19.13 17.93
CA ILE A 219 9.40 19.29 16.52
C ILE A 219 7.87 19.13 16.32
N GLU A 220 7.29 18.08 16.88
CA GLU A 220 5.84 17.84 16.85
C GLU A 220 5.08 18.97 17.55
N TRP A 221 5.60 19.40 18.71
CA TRP A 221 5.58 20.77 19.22
C TRP A 221 5.16 21.84 18.21
N ALA A 222 6.20 22.21 17.46
CA ALA A 222 6.19 23.36 16.60
C ALA A 222 5.22 23.14 15.43
N SER A 223 5.04 21.89 14.99
CA SER A 223 4.23 21.52 13.83
C SER A 223 2.73 21.55 14.15
N VAL A 224 2.32 20.92 15.25
CA VAL A 224 0.91 20.68 15.57
C VAL A 224 0.30 21.83 16.37
N LEU A 225 1.10 22.50 17.22
CA LEU A 225 0.59 23.52 18.14
C LEU A 225 1.05 24.93 17.78
N GLU A 226 2.36 25.15 17.59
CA GLU A 226 2.87 26.50 17.39
C GLU A 226 2.64 27.02 15.96
N TRP A 227 2.68 26.15 14.95
CA TRP A 227 2.44 26.54 13.57
C TRP A 227 1.03 27.13 13.38
N PRO A 228 -0.07 26.45 13.78
CA PRO A 228 -1.41 27.05 13.71
C PRO A 228 -1.54 28.34 14.54
N ASN A 229 -0.85 28.41 15.69
CA ASN A 229 -0.85 29.61 16.54
C ASN A 229 -0.24 30.83 15.83
N LYS A 230 0.83 30.64 15.04
CA LYS A 230 1.54 31.73 14.35
C LYS A 230 1.05 32.01 12.93
N HIS A 231 0.57 30.99 12.24
CA HIS A 231 0.22 31.06 10.81
C HIS A 231 -1.29 30.89 10.54
N GLY A 232 -2.10 30.72 11.58
CA GLY A 232 -3.56 30.56 11.46
C GLY A 232 -3.92 29.35 10.61
N ASP A 233 -4.73 29.58 9.58
CA ASP A 233 -5.25 28.51 8.70
C ASP A 233 -4.26 28.07 7.60
N ARG A 234 -3.11 28.75 7.44
CA ARG A 234 -2.11 28.32 6.44
C ARG A 234 -1.53 26.98 6.86
N LYS A 235 -1.83 25.93 6.10
CA LYS A 235 -1.18 24.62 6.28
C LYS A 235 0.32 24.73 6.00
N MET A 236 1.11 24.07 6.83
CA MET A 236 2.56 23.95 6.63
C MET A 236 2.83 23.17 5.35
N ASP A 237 3.66 23.73 4.48
CA ASP A 237 4.19 23.02 3.33
C ASP A 237 5.47 22.30 3.77
N THR A 238 5.42 20.97 3.82
CA THR A 238 6.56 20.18 4.29
C THR A 238 7.68 20.14 3.25
N ASP A 239 7.41 20.50 1.99
CA ASP A 239 8.38 20.56 0.91
C ASP A 239 9.00 21.96 0.74
N ASP A 240 8.40 23.02 1.30
CA ASP A 240 8.98 24.36 1.31
C ASP A 240 10.16 24.46 2.32
N PRO A 241 11.40 24.72 1.85
CA PRO A 241 12.54 24.89 2.74
C PRO A 241 12.35 25.99 3.79
N LYS A 242 11.56 27.04 3.50
CA LYS A 242 11.31 28.14 4.45
C LYS A 242 10.44 27.69 5.61
N ASP A 243 9.40 26.92 5.33
CA ASP A 243 8.49 26.38 6.34
C ASP A 243 9.26 25.40 7.26
N ILE A 244 10.07 24.52 6.68
CA ILE A 244 10.93 23.60 7.45
C ILE A 244 11.98 24.35 8.27
N GLN A 245 12.59 25.40 7.72
CA GLN A 245 13.57 26.22 8.44
C GLN A 245 12.93 26.90 9.66
N TRP A 246 11.75 27.50 9.49
CA TRP A 246 11.00 28.09 10.60
C TRP A 246 10.70 27.06 11.70
N LEU A 247 10.28 25.86 11.28
CA LEU A 247 9.95 24.80 12.20
C LEU A 247 11.18 24.32 12.98
N TYR A 248 12.30 24.15 12.29
CA TYR A 248 13.58 23.78 12.91
C TYR A 248 14.00 24.80 13.97
N GLU A 249 13.96 26.10 13.65
CA GLU A 249 14.34 27.16 14.58
C GLU A 249 13.41 27.21 15.81
N THR A 250 12.10 27.06 15.57
CA THR A 250 11.08 27.05 16.63
C THR A 250 11.24 25.84 17.55
N ALA A 251 11.44 24.64 16.98
CA ALA A 251 11.70 23.42 17.73
C ALA A 251 13.01 23.51 18.52
N LEU A 252 14.06 24.10 17.94
CA LEU A 252 15.36 24.29 18.59
C LEU A 252 15.25 25.25 19.79
N ALA A 253 14.46 26.32 19.68
CA ALA A 253 14.20 27.24 20.78
C ALA A 253 13.48 26.55 21.94
N ARG A 254 12.45 25.74 21.64
CA ARG A 254 11.75 24.93 22.64
C ARG A 254 12.66 23.89 23.29
N ALA A 255 13.46 23.18 22.50
CA ALA A 255 14.38 22.19 23.03
C ALA A 255 15.37 22.80 24.04
N LYS A 256 15.86 24.02 23.80
CA LYS A 256 16.69 24.76 24.75
C LYS A 256 15.97 25.05 26.08
N GLN A 257 14.68 25.40 26.05
CA GLN A 257 13.90 25.67 27.27
C GLN A 257 13.80 24.46 28.19
N TYR A 258 13.73 23.25 27.61
CA TYR A 258 13.61 21.99 28.33
C TYR A 258 14.95 21.24 28.47
N ASN A 259 16.06 21.87 28.08
CA ASN A 259 17.40 21.28 28.08
C ASN A 259 17.50 19.96 27.28
N ILE A 260 16.79 19.88 26.15
CA ILE A 260 16.76 18.74 25.23
C ILE A 260 17.77 19.01 24.11
N GLN A 261 18.63 18.04 23.83
CA GLN A 261 19.60 18.07 22.73
C GLN A 261 19.11 17.19 21.56
N GLY A 262 19.73 17.36 20.39
CA GLY A 262 19.49 16.47 19.23
C GLY A 262 18.51 17.01 18.18
N VAL A 263 17.95 18.21 18.35
CA VAL A 263 17.17 18.86 17.28
C VAL A 263 18.11 19.27 16.15
N THR A 264 17.93 18.65 14.98
CA THR A 264 18.68 18.96 13.74
C THR A 264 17.70 19.18 12.60
N TYR A 265 18.12 19.92 11.57
CA TYR A 265 17.29 20.15 10.38
C TYR A 265 16.82 18.83 9.74
N SER A 266 17.71 17.84 9.65
CA SER A 266 17.38 16.51 9.12
C SER A 266 16.35 15.77 9.97
N LEU A 267 16.44 15.87 11.30
CA LEU A 267 15.44 15.28 12.20
C LEU A 267 14.09 16.00 12.07
N THR A 268 14.11 17.33 11.93
CA THR A 268 12.90 18.13 11.69
C THR A 268 12.18 17.67 10.42
N GLN A 269 12.91 17.50 9.32
CA GLN A 269 12.33 16.94 8.08
C GLN A 269 11.80 15.52 8.30
N GLY A 270 12.57 14.68 9.01
CA GLY A 270 12.23 13.29 9.31
C GLY A 270 10.88 13.15 10.02
N VAL A 271 10.69 13.90 11.12
CA VAL A 271 9.48 13.87 11.94
C VAL A 271 8.27 14.37 11.15
N VAL A 272 8.40 15.52 10.50
CA VAL A 272 7.25 16.21 9.86
C VAL A 272 6.77 15.49 8.61
N LYS A 273 7.70 14.98 7.80
CA LYS A 273 7.36 14.20 6.61
C LYS A 273 7.09 12.73 6.92
N ASN A 274 7.23 12.30 8.19
CA ASN A 274 7.23 10.89 8.58
C ASN A 274 8.13 10.05 7.66
N ILE A 275 9.38 10.51 7.44
CA ILE A 275 10.28 9.91 6.45
C ILE A 275 10.62 8.48 6.87
N ILE A 276 10.13 7.52 6.08
CA ILE A 276 10.53 6.12 6.20
C ILE A 276 11.90 5.96 5.53
N PRO A 277 12.95 5.52 6.26
CA PRO A 277 14.24 5.24 5.65
C PRO A 277 14.09 4.24 4.50
N ALA A 278 14.72 4.51 3.37
CA ALA A 278 14.57 3.68 2.18
C ALA A 278 15.94 3.38 1.56
N ILE A 279 16.24 2.09 1.41
CA ILE A 279 17.56 1.59 1.01
C ILE A 279 17.41 0.77 -0.26
N ALA A 280 18.26 1.04 -1.26
CA ALA A 280 18.21 0.36 -2.55
C ALA A 280 18.37 -1.16 -2.41
N ALA A 281 19.25 -1.63 -1.52
CA ALA A 281 19.46 -3.06 -1.28
C ALA A 281 18.18 -3.76 -0.78
N THR A 282 17.47 -3.17 0.19
CA THR A 282 16.21 -3.73 0.71
C THR A 282 15.14 -3.78 -0.39
N ASN A 283 15.02 -2.71 -1.19
CA ASN A 283 14.11 -2.68 -2.34
C ASN A 283 14.42 -3.79 -3.34
N ALA A 284 15.71 -4.00 -3.65
CA ALA A 284 16.15 -5.03 -4.58
C ALA A 284 15.81 -6.44 -4.08
N ILE A 285 16.04 -6.73 -2.79
CA ILE A 285 15.72 -8.02 -2.18
C ILE A 285 14.22 -8.29 -2.26
N ILE A 286 13.38 -7.33 -1.84
CA ILE A 286 11.93 -7.52 -1.84
C ILE A 286 11.37 -7.58 -3.27
N ALA A 287 11.82 -6.72 -4.17
CA ALA A 287 11.40 -6.77 -5.58
C ALA A 287 11.77 -8.10 -6.24
N ALA A 288 12.94 -8.66 -5.93
CA ALA A 288 13.35 -9.96 -6.44
C ALA A 288 12.42 -11.06 -5.93
N SER A 289 12.07 -11.06 -4.64
CA SER A 289 11.08 -11.98 -4.07
C SER A 289 9.72 -11.85 -4.76
N CYS A 290 9.21 -10.63 -4.93
CA CYS A 290 7.94 -10.39 -5.62
C CYS A 290 7.95 -10.88 -7.08
N CYS A 291 9.01 -10.58 -7.85
CA CYS A 291 9.09 -10.95 -9.27
C CYS A 291 9.33 -12.46 -9.48
N ASN A 292 10.00 -13.12 -8.53
CA ASN A 292 10.08 -14.57 -8.52
C ASN A 292 8.69 -15.20 -8.37
N GLU A 293 7.85 -14.67 -7.48
CA GLU A 293 6.47 -15.15 -7.35
C GLU A 293 5.64 -14.84 -8.60
N ALA A 294 5.85 -13.70 -9.26
CA ALA A 294 5.18 -13.41 -10.53
C ALA A 294 5.52 -14.43 -11.61
N LEU A 295 6.80 -14.79 -11.76
CA LEU A 295 7.23 -15.83 -12.70
C LEU A 295 6.60 -17.19 -12.35
N LYS A 296 6.63 -17.59 -11.08
CA LYS A 296 6.03 -18.87 -10.63
C LYS A 296 4.53 -18.93 -10.87
N ILE A 297 3.79 -17.87 -10.54
CA ILE A 297 2.34 -17.80 -10.75
C ILE A 297 2.00 -17.85 -12.24
N ALA A 298 2.73 -17.11 -13.07
CA ALA A 298 2.46 -17.06 -14.51
C ALA A 298 2.84 -18.35 -15.25
N THR A 299 3.80 -19.13 -14.74
CA THR A 299 4.37 -20.27 -15.47
C THR A 299 4.16 -21.62 -14.82
N THR A 300 3.74 -21.64 -13.55
CA THR A 300 3.65 -22.83 -12.69
C THR A 300 4.96 -23.63 -12.56
N CYS A 301 6.11 -23.06 -12.94
CA CYS A 301 7.41 -23.75 -12.96
C CYS A 301 7.91 -24.17 -11.57
N ALA A 302 7.36 -23.60 -10.50
CA ALA A 302 7.62 -23.99 -9.12
C ALA A 302 6.43 -23.65 -8.23
N LYS A 303 6.43 -24.19 -7.00
CA LYS A 303 5.42 -23.83 -6.00
C LYS A 303 5.55 -22.37 -5.58
N ASN A 304 4.40 -21.71 -5.47
CA ASN A 304 4.29 -20.34 -5.01
C ASN A 304 4.65 -20.24 -3.51
N LEU A 305 5.08 -19.05 -3.11
CA LEU A 305 5.18 -18.66 -1.70
C LEU A 305 3.85 -18.92 -1.02
N ASN A 306 3.88 -19.55 0.16
CA ASN A 306 2.69 -19.73 0.98
C ASN A 306 2.35 -18.42 1.71
N ASN A 307 1.94 -17.44 0.91
CA ASN A 307 1.44 -16.09 1.17
C ASN A 307 2.33 -15.06 1.90
N TYR A 308 3.31 -15.42 2.73
CA TYR A 308 4.09 -14.41 3.46
C TYR A 308 5.59 -14.73 3.59
N MET A 309 6.42 -13.75 3.24
CA MET A 309 7.86 -13.73 3.49
C MET A 309 8.25 -12.42 4.19
N MET A 310 9.03 -12.52 5.26
CA MET A 310 9.68 -11.40 5.95
C MET A 310 11.18 -11.40 5.70
N TYR A 311 11.77 -10.21 5.65
CA TYR A 311 13.20 -9.96 5.59
C TYR A 311 13.61 -8.97 6.70
N SER A 312 14.72 -9.27 7.37
CA SER A 312 15.38 -8.37 8.33
C SER A 312 16.88 -8.36 8.05
N GLY A 313 17.40 -7.16 7.81
CA GLY A 313 18.80 -6.87 7.49
C GLY A 313 19.56 -6.12 8.59
N ASN A 314 18.98 -5.93 9.78
CA ASN A 314 19.57 -5.10 10.84
C ASN A 314 20.92 -5.64 11.35
N ASP A 315 20.97 -6.94 11.67
CA ASP A 315 22.16 -7.59 12.26
C ASP A 315 22.78 -8.67 11.34
N SER A 316 21.99 -9.19 10.40
CA SER A 316 22.30 -10.33 9.53
C SER A 316 21.34 -10.35 8.33
N VAL A 317 21.54 -11.26 7.37
CA VAL A 317 20.55 -11.58 6.34
C VAL A 317 19.61 -12.64 6.91
N TYR A 318 18.45 -12.22 7.41
CA TYR A 318 17.43 -13.12 7.94
C TYR A 318 16.15 -13.06 7.11
N THR A 319 15.61 -14.23 6.78
CA THR A 319 14.30 -14.37 6.13
C THR A 319 13.45 -15.39 6.87
N TYR A 320 12.16 -15.12 6.99
CA TYR A 320 11.19 -16.06 7.56
C TYR A 320 9.96 -16.14 6.67
N THR A 321 9.55 -17.35 6.36
CA THR A 321 8.38 -17.63 5.52
C THR A 321 7.38 -18.43 6.34
N PHE A 322 6.13 -18.00 6.32
CA PHE A 322 5.04 -18.65 7.04
C PHE A 322 3.72 -18.40 6.31
N GLU A 323 2.76 -19.27 6.55
CA GLU A 323 1.39 -19.11 6.04
C GLU A 323 0.58 -18.25 7.00
N HIS A 324 0.32 -17.01 6.59
CA HIS A 324 -0.62 -16.14 7.27
C HIS A 324 -2.05 -16.62 7.03
N GLN A 325 -2.81 -16.85 8.10
CA GLN A 325 -4.14 -17.44 8.01
C GLN A 325 -5.18 -16.41 7.58
N ARG A 326 -6.13 -16.83 6.73
CA ARG A 326 -7.27 -16.00 6.35
C ARG A 326 -8.23 -15.90 7.54
N LYS A 327 -8.63 -14.67 7.89
CA LYS A 327 -9.63 -14.42 8.95
C LYS A 327 -11.04 -14.75 8.40
N GLU A 328 -11.81 -15.55 9.13
CA GLU A 328 -13.19 -15.92 8.76
C GLU A 328 -14.18 -14.75 8.83
N ASP A 329 -13.86 -13.76 9.66
CA ASP A 329 -14.61 -12.52 9.89
C ASP A 329 -13.99 -11.31 9.18
N CYS A 330 -13.11 -11.55 8.20
CA CYS A 330 -12.42 -10.49 7.49
C CYS A 330 -13.39 -9.56 6.74
N PRO A 331 -13.39 -8.25 7.02
CA PRO A 331 -14.37 -7.31 6.46
C PRO A 331 -14.33 -7.16 4.92
N VAL A 332 -13.29 -7.69 4.27
CA VAL A 332 -13.08 -7.59 2.82
C VAL A 332 -13.30 -8.93 2.14
N CYS A 333 -12.58 -9.96 2.57
CA CYS A 333 -12.57 -11.24 1.87
C CYS A 333 -13.47 -12.31 2.51
N SER A 334 -14.22 -11.99 3.57
CA SER A 334 -15.30 -12.87 4.02
C SER A 334 -16.64 -12.41 3.44
N ASN A 335 -17.52 -13.36 3.13
CA ASN A 335 -18.90 -13.07 2.71
C ASN A 335 -19.82 -12.85 3.93
N SER A 336 -19.25 -12.67 5.12
CA SER A 336 -19.95 -12.61 6.40
C SER A 336 -19.84 -11.20 6.99
N ALA A 337 -20.95 -10.69 7.53
CA ALA A 337 -20.93 -9.42 8.25
C ALA A 337 -20.04 -9.51 9.49
N THR A 338 -19.20 -8.50 9.71
CA THR A 338 -18.29 -8.41 10.85
C THR A 338 -19.09 -8.30 12.15
N LYS A 339 -18.85 -9.20 13.10
CA LYS A 339 -19.53 -9.15 14.40
C LYS A 339 -18.83 -8.16 15.33
N LEU A 340 -19.61 -7.24 15.90
CA LEU A 340 -19.11 -6.21 16.81
C LEU A 340 -19.90 -6.22 18.10
N ASP A 341 -19.20 -6.39 19.22
CA ASP A 341 -19.77 -6.23 20.55
C ASP A 341 -19.50 -4.82 21.07
N PHE A 342 -20.56 -4.08 21.39
CA PHE A 342 -20.45 -2.71 21.91
C PHE A 342 -21.57 -2.40 22.90
N LYS A 343 -21.39 -1.41 23.77
CA LYS A 343 -22.42 -1.09 24.77
C LYS A 343 -23.54 -0.26 24.14
N GLY A 344 -24.79 -0.71 24.25
CA GLY A 344 -25.93 -0.05 23.61
C GLY A 344 -26.32 1.30 24.22
N ASP A 345 -25.88 1.59 25.45
CA ASP A 345 -26.08 2.87 26.14
C ASP A 345 -25.09 3.96 25.69
N LYS A 346 -24.00 3.58 25.03
CA LYS A 346 -23.03 4.48 24.45
C LYS A 346 -23.57 5.15 23.18
N THR A 347 -23.04 6.31 22.88
CA THR A 347 -23.47 7.15 21.75
C THR A 347 -22.92 6.65 20.42
N LEU A 348 -23.55 7.07 19.31
CA LEU A 348 -23.03 6.79 17.96
C LEU A 348 -21.64 7.42 17.73
N GLU A 349 -21.35 8.57 18.35
CA GLU A 349 -20.02 9.17 18.33
C GLU A 349 -18.96 8.29 19.01
N GLU A 350 -19.26 7.76 20.20
CA GLU A 350 -18.35 6.83 20.90
C GLU A 350 -18.15 5.51 20.12
N PHE A 351 -19.19 5.02 19.43
CA PHE A 351 -19.07 3.87 18.54
C PHE A 351 -18.21 4.16 17.31
N MET A 352 -18.36 5.34 16.72
CA MET A 352 -17.51 5.80 15.63
C MET A 352 -16.04 5.88 16.07
N ASP A 353 -15.76 6.42 17.26
CA ASP A 353 -14.40 6.49 17.78
C ASP A 353 -13.82 5.10 18.08
N TYR A 354 -14.62 4.18 18.60
CA TYR A 354 -14.24 2.77 18.73
C TYR A 354 -13.80 2.16 17.39
N LEU A 355 -14.52 2.41 16.31
CA LEU A 355 -14.18 1.89 14.97
C LEU A 355 -12.92 2.53 14.37
N LYS A 356 -12.64 3.80 14.70
CA LYS A 356 -11.39 4.46 14.31
C LYS A 356 -10.18 3.85 15.02
N GLU A 357 -10.34 3.45 16.28
CA GLU A 357 -9.26 2.89 17.10
C GLU A 357 -9.08 1.37 16.96
N LYS A 358 -10.12 0.64 16.53
CA LYS A 358 -10.07 -0.82 16.39
C LYS A 358 -9.01 -1.23 15.35
N PRO A 359 -7.99 -2.02 15.74
CA PRO A 359 -6.84 -2.33 14.88
C PRO A 359 -7.18 -2.98 13.54
N ASP A 360 -8.22 -3.81 13.50
CA ASP A 360 -8.61 -4.54 12.29
C ASP A 360 -9.48 -3.73 11.30
N ILE A 361 -9.95 -2.53 11.69
CA ILE A 361 -10.86 -1.71 10.87
C ILE A 361 -10.24 -0.34 10.54
N GLN A 362 -9.78 0.40 11.54
CA GLN A 362 -9.10 1.71 11.39
C GLN A 362 -9.78 2.65 10.39
N LEU A 363 -11.04 3.00 10.66
CA LEU A 363 -11.80 3.98 9.86
C LEU A 363 -11.27 5.41 10.09
N LYS A 364 -11.52 6.34 9.16
CA LYS A 364 -11.21 7.77 9.35
C LYS A 364 -12.46 8.61 9.52
N LYS A 365 -13.38 8.52 8.57
CA LYS A 365 -14.62 9.31 8.50
C LYS A 365 -15.78 8.41 8.07
N PRO A 366 -16.27 7.52 8.95
CA PRO A 366 -17.33 6.61 8.59
C PRO A 366 -18.69 7.28 8.52
N SER A 367 -19.52 6.78 7.61
CA SER A 367 -20.96 7.02 7.50
C SER A 367 -21.70 5.71 7.78
N PHE A 368 -22.87 5.79 8.39
CA PHE A 368 -23.61 4.66 8.94
C PHE A 368 -25.03 4.63 8.37
N THR A 369 -25.43 3.47 7.87
CA THR A 369 -26.78 3.23 7.35
C THR A 369 -27.30 1.88 7.83
N LEU A 370 -28.62 1.76 7.99
CA LEU A 370 -29.29 0.53 8.41
C LEU A 370 -30.53 0.32 7.54
N GLY A 371 -30.55 -0.70 6.68
CA GLY A 371 -31.71 -1.01 5.83
C GLY A 371 -32.22 0.20 5.02
N GLY A 372 -31.32 1.07 4.55
CA GLY A 372 -31.65 2.32 3.85
C GLY A 372 -31.94 3.53 4.74
N LYS A 373 -32.10 3.36 6.07
CA LYS A 373 -32.17 4.47 7.03
C LYS A 373 -30.78 5.05 7.24
N LEU A 374 -30.65 6.37 7.04
CA LEU A 374 -29.41 7.11 7.28
C LEU A 374 -29.25 7.35 8.79
N LEU A 375 -28.29 6.68 9.42
CA LEU A 375 -27.97 6.90 10.83
C LEU A 375 -27.07 8.12 10.98
N TYR A 376 -26.00 8.19 10.18
CA TYR A 376 -25.12 9.35 10.09
C TYR A 376 -24.39 9.39 8.74
N MET A 377 -24.31 10.56 8.11
CA MET A 377 -23.63 10.75 6.83
C MET A 377 -22.59 11.85 6.92
N GLN A 378 -21.35 11.61 6.48
CA GLN A 378 -20.31 12.63 6.42
C GLN A 378 -20.49 13.62 5.26
N ALA A 379 -21.13 13.18 4.18
CA ALA A 379 -21.35 13.97 2.98
C ALA A 379 -22.63 13.49 2.26
N PRO A 380 -23.27 14.37 1.46
CA PRO A 380 -23.05 15.82 1.34
C PRO A 380 -23.49 16.59 2.61
N LYS A 381 -23.05 17.85 2.74
CA LYS A 381 -23.23 18.69 3.95
C LYS A 381 -24.67 18.76 4.47
N GLN A 382 -25.65 18.73 3.58
CA GLN A 382 -27.08 18.71 3.93
C GLN A 382 -27.46 17.44 4.73
N LEU A 383 -27.00 16.26 4.28
CA LEU A 383 -27.23 15.02 5.00
C LEU A 383 -26.45 14.97 6.31
N GLU A 384 -25.25 15.53 6.33
CA GLU A 384 -24.46 15.66 7.55
C GLU A 384 -25.20 16.50 8.60
N GLU A 385 -25.69 17.70 8.24
CA GLU A 385 -26.42 18.56 9.17
C GLU A 385 -27.72 17.91 9.69
N THR A 386 -28.45 17.19 8.83
CA THR A 386 -29.70 16.51 9.22
C THR A 386 -29.47 15.28 10.11
N THR A 387 -28.36 14.57 9.92
CA THR A 387 -28.06 13.32 10.67
C THR A 387 -27.13 13.53 11.86
N ARG A 388 -26.41 14.67 11.93
CA ARG A 388 -25.54 15.06 13.05
C ARG A 388 -26.20 14.93 14.43
N PRO A 389 -27.50 15.26 14.64
CA PRO A 389 -28.14 15.07 15.95
C PRO A 389 -28.15 13.62 16.44
N ASN A 390 -27.99 12.63 15.55
CA ASN A 390 -27.91 11.22 15.93
C ASN A 390 -26.57 10.83 16.57
N LEU A 391 -25.50 11.62 16.37
CA LEU A 391 -24.19 11.33 16.96
C LEU A 391 -24.23 11.27 18.49
N ALA A 392 -25.02 12.15 19.11
CA ALA A 392 -25.19 12.23 20.55
C ALA A 392 -26.21 11.23 21.12
N LYS A 393 -26.92 10.48 20.27
CA LYS A 393 -27.94 9.52 20.73
C LYS A 393 -27.30 8.18 21.08
N PRO A 394 -27.79 7.49 22.13
CA PRO A 394 -27.42 6.11 22.44
C PRO A 394 -27.72 5.17 21.27
N LEU A 395 -26.85 4.17 21.03
CA LEU A 395 -27.04 3.20 19.94
C LEU A 395 -28.39 2.47 20.02
N LYS A 396 -28.82 2.12 21.24
CA LYS A 396 -30.11 1.46 21.49
C LYS A 396 -31.34 2.27 21.07
N GLU A 397 -31.20 3.59 20.88
CA GLU A 397 -32.27 4.45 20.35
C GLU A 397 -32.26 4.52 18.82
N LEU A 398 -31.14 4.14 18.19
CA LEU A 398 -30.93 4.22 16.76
C LEU A 398 -31.27 2.90 16.05
N PHE A 399 -30.86 1.77 16.65
CA PHE A 399 -31.03 0.40 16.13
C PHE A 399 -31.03 -0.64 17.25
N ALA A 400 -31.47 -1.87 16.93
CA ALA A 400 -31.60 -2.98 17.88
C ALA A 400 -30.32 -3.83 17.96
N SER A 401 -30.16 -4.56 19.08
CA SER A 401 -29.07 -5.53 19.23
C SER A 401 -29.21 -6.64 18.19
N GLY A 402 -28.14 -6.91 17.45
CA GLY A 402 -28.11 -7.89 16.36
C GLY A 402 -28.47 -7.31 14.99
N ASP A 403 -28.76 -6.01 14.88
CA ASP A 403 -28.97 -5.37 13.59
C ASP A 403 -27.68 -5.32 12.77
N GLU A 404 -27.83 -5.52 11.45
CA GLU A 404 -26.76 -5.39 10.47
C GLU A 404 -26.69 -3.96 9.92
N ILE A 405 -25.62 -3.25 10.27
CA ILE A 405 -25.35 -1.89 9.81
C ILE A 405 -24.36 -1.90 8.65
N THR A 406 -24.63 -1.07 7.65
CA THR A 406 -23.70 -0.80 6.55
C THR A 406 -22.89 0.45 6.86
N ILE A 407 -21.57 0.29 6.92
CA ILE A 407 -20.59 1.33 7.22
C ILE A 407 -19.80 1.65 5.95
N THR A 408 -19.74 2.92 5.58
CA THR A 408 -18.95 3.39 4.44
C THR A 408 -17.93 4.42 4.89
N ASP A 409 -16.73 4.41 4.32
CA ASP A 409 -15.68 5.40 4.62
C ASP A 409 -14.96 5.73 3.32
N ALA A 410 -14.53 6.99 3.13
CA ALA A 410 -13.71 7.36 1.97
C ALA A 410 -12.37 6.60 1.93
N THR A 411 -11.88 6.09 3.07
CA THR A 411 -10.69 5.25 3.12
C THR A 411 -10.96 3.78 2.84
N LEU A 412 -12.22 3.35 2.84
CA LEU A 412 -12.61 2.01 2.48
C LEU A 412 -13.12 2.02 1.02
N PRO A 413 -12.52 1.23 0.12
CA PRO A 413 -13.08 1.04 -1.22
C PRO A 413 -14.38 0.22 -1.23
N PHE A 414 -14.80 -0.33 -0.09
CA PHE A 414 -15.98 -1.21 0.06
C PHE A 414 -16.88 -0.73 1.19
N SER A 415 -18.13 -1.21 1.18
CA SER A 415 -19.08 -1.04 2.28
C SER A 415 -18.89 -2.17 3.29
N LEU A 416 -18.49 -1.83 4.51
CA LEU A 416 -18.36 -2.77 5.62
C LEU A 416 -19.75 -3.12 6.17
N GLN A 417 -20.14 -4.39 6.11
CA GLN A 417 -21.32 -4.89 6.81
C GLN A 417 -20.94 -5.34 8.22
N ALA A 418 -21.65 -4.85 9.24
CA ALA A 418 -21.38 -5.21 10.62
C ALA A 418 -22.65 -5.55 11.40
N ILE A 419 -22.65 -6.68 12.08
CA ILE A 419 -23.71 -7.08 13.02
C ILE A 419 -23.31 -6.60 14.41
N VAL A 420 -24.07 -5.67 14.99
CA VAL A 420 -23.74 -5.05 16.28
C VAL A 420 -24.57 -5.66 17.41
N SER A 421 -23.91 -6.37 18.32
CA SER A 421 -24.52 -6.92 19.53
C SER A 421 -24.30 -5.98 20.71
N PHE A 422 -25.37 -5.66 21.44
CA PHE A 422 -25.30 -4.87 22.66
C PHE A 422 -24.92 -5.75 23.86
N LEU A 423 -23.83 -5.37 24.55
CA LEU A 423 -23.37 -5.97 25.80
C LEU A 423 -24.21 -5.59 27.01
#